data_AF-A0A9Q4C429-F1
#
_entry.id   AF-A0A9Q4C429-F1
#
_cell.length_a   1.000
_cell.length_b   1.000
_cell.length_c   1.000
_cell.angle_alpha   90.00
_cell.angle_beta   90.00
_cell.angle_gamma   90.00
#
_symmetry.space_group_name_H-M   'P 1'
#
loop_
_entity.id
_entity.type
_entity.pdbx_description
1 polymer ?
#
loop_
_entity_poly.entity_id
_entity_poly.type
_entity_poly.pdbx_seq_one_letter_code
_entity_poly.pdbx_strand_id
1 'polypeptide(L)'
;MDYPSYDGFAETLDSGFNDLDIESFLEESQERSRELLEKELKRIEQELENRDQIHEENTSELESKLDWYLDRLRTTYNTFHGAGEDVDELKEKIEVLYKDIRREKRNRWRDRQELERERRELLKEIEELEEDTISDLL
;
A
#
# COMPACT_ATOMS: atom_id res chain seq x y z
N MET A 1 15.88 -20.44 -61.38
CA MET A 1 15.37 -19.85 -60.13
C MET A 1 16.56 -19.78 -59.20
N ASP A 2 17.33 -18.69 -59.31
CA ASP A 2 18.38 -18.37 -58.34
C ASP A 2 17.68 -17.72 -57.14
N TYR A 3 17.81 -18.34 -55.97
CA TYR A 3 17.42 -17.69 -54.73
C TYR A 3 18.46 -16.62 -54.39
N PRO A 4 18.07 -15.41 -53.94
CA PRO A 4 19.02 -14.43 -53.48
C PRO A 4 19.77 -15.01 -52.28
N SER A 5 21.10 -15.06 -52.36
CA SER A 5 21.97 -15.44 -51.25
C SER A 5 21.76 -14.46 -50.08
N TYR A 6 21.54 -15.00 -48.89
CA TYR A 6 21.45 -14.27 -47.62
C TYR A 6 22.81 -13.72 -47.13
N ASP A 7 23.90 -13.86 -47.90
CA ASP A 7 25.20 -13.30 -47.52
C ASP A 7 25.20 -11.77 -47.43
N GLY A 8 24.37 -11.09 -48.21
CA GLY A 8 24.28 -9.62 -48.18
C GLY A 8 23.56 -9.05 -46.95
N PHE A 9 22.85 -9.87 -46.18
CA PHE A 9 22.17 -9.44 -44.94
C PHE A 9 23.04 -9.63 -43.70
N ALA A 10 23.97 -10.59 -43.75
CA ALA A 10 24.98 -10.78 -42.71
C ALA A 10 26.03 -9.66 -42.71
N GLU A 11 26.39 -9.14 -43.89
CA GLU A 11 27.39 -8.08 -44.03
C GLU A 11 26.89 -6.69 -43.55
N THR A 12 25.56 -6.50 -43.48
CA THR A 12 24.96 -5.29 -42.87
C THR A 12 24.80 -5.35 -41.35
N LEU A 13 24.99 -6.52 -40.74
CA LEU A 13 25.04 -6.68 -39.28
C LEU A 13 26.48 -6.62 -38.73
N ASP A 14 27.49 -6.69 -39.60
CA ASP A 14 28.92 -6.60 -39.25
C ASP A 14 29.41 -5.14 -39.07
N SER A 15 28.57 -4.13 -39.34
CA SER A 15 28.91 -2.73 -39.08
C SER A 15 28.50 -2.28 -37.67
N GLY A 16 29.21 -2.74 -36.64
CA GLY A 16 29.47 -1.98 -35.40
C GLY A 16 28.31 -1.23 -34.73
N PHE A 17 27.07 -1.75 -34.80
CA PHE A 17 26.07 -1.44 -33.79
C PHE A 17 26.44 -2.32 -32.61
N ASN A 18 27.26 -1.74 -31.73
CA ASN A 18 28.06 -2.49 -30.79
C ASN A 18 27.18 -3.25 -29.80
N ASP A 19 27.54 -4.49 -29.51
CA ASP A 19 27.02 -5.27 -28.38
C ASP A 19 27.06 -4.44 -27.08
N LEU A 20 28.13 -3.64 -26.93
CA LEU A 20 28.33 -2.63 -25.87
C LEU A 20 27.28 -1.51 -25.83
N ASP A 21 26.73 -1.08 -26.98
CA ASP A 21 25.67 -0.06 -27.03
C ASP A 21 24.30 -0.65 -26.64
N ILE A 22 24.11 -1.97 -26.80
CA ILE A 22 22.89 -2.69 -26.42
C ILE A 22 22.92 -3.03 -24.92
N GLU A 23 24.04 -3.56 -24.42
CA GLU A 23 24.24 -3.85 -22.99
C GLU A 23 24.08 -2.59 -22.13
N SER A 24 24.74 -1.49 -22.51
CA SER A 24 24.63 -0.22 -21.77
C SER A 24 23.21 0.37 -21.79
N PHE A 25 22.47 0.19 -22.89
CA PHE A 25 21.06 0.58 -22.96
C PHE A 25 20.15 -0.29 -22.08
N LEU A 26 20.41 -1.60 -22.02
CA LEU A 26 19.68 -2.54 -21.15
C LEU A 26 19.94 -2.24 -19.68
N GLU A 27 21.19 -2.02 -19.30
CA GLU A 27 21.58 -1.66 -17.93
C GLU A 27 20.95 -0.33 -17.51
N GLU A 28 20.97 0.69 -18.38
CA GLU A 28 20.30 1.98 -18.11
C GLU A 28 18.78 1.82 -17.98
N SER A 29 18.17 0.91 -18.76
CA SER A 29 16.74 0.63 -18.68
C SER A 29 16.36 -0.12 -17.40
N GLN A 30 17.18 -1.08 -16.97
CA GLN A 30 16.99 -1.82 -15.72
C GLN A 30 17.13 -0.88 -14.51
N GLU A 31 18.17 -0.03 -14.49
CA GLU A 31 18.39 0.95 -13.42
C GLU A 31 17.21 1.93 -13.30
N ARG A 32 16.73 2.47 -14.44
CA ARG A 32 15.53 3.33 -14.43
C ARG A 32 14.29 2.60 -13.91
N SER A 33 14.13 1.33 -14.25
CA SER A 33 12.99 0.52 -13.78
C SER A 33 13.07 0.32 -12.27
N ARG A 34 14.26 0.02 -11.75
CA ARG A 34 14.54 -0.06 -10.32
C ARG A 34 14.23 1.25 -9.59
N GLU A 35 14.74 2.39 -10.09
CA GLU A 35 14.48 3.70 -9.49
C GLU A 35 12.98 4.03 -9.40
N LEU A 36 12.20 3.64 -10.41
CA LEU A 36 10.75 3.81 -10.41
C LEU A 36 10.07 2.94 -9.36
N LEU A 37 10.47 1.68 -9.23
CA LEU A 37 9.95 0.76 -8.22
C LEU A 37 10.30 1.21 -6.80
N GLU A 38 11.54 1.66 -6.56
CA GLU A 38 11.97 2.20 -5.26
C GLU A 38 11.18 3.46 -4.89
N LYS A 39 10.90 4.34 -5.86
CA LYS A 39 10.08 5.53 -5.66
C LYS A 39 8.64 5.16 -5.30
N GLU A 40 8.06 4.17 -5.96
CA GLU A 40 6.71 3.70 -5.65
C GLU A 40 6.67 3.04 -4.27
N LEU A 41 7.69 2.27 -3.90
CA LEU A 41 7.81 1.68 -2.57
C LEU A 41 7.85 2.74 -1.48
N LYS A 42 8.62 3.81 -1.68
CA LYS A 42 8.63 4.97 -0.77
C LYS A 42 7.27 5.66 -0.68
N ARG A 43 6.52 5.72 -1.79
CA ARG A 43 5.16 6.27 -1.79
C ARG A 43 4.22 5.42 -0.94
N ILE A 44 4.29 4.10 -1.07
CA ILE A 44 3.49 3.16 -0.26
C ILE A 44 3.83 3.28 1.22
N GLU A 45 5.11 3.43 1.57
CA GLU A 45 5.52 3.63 2.97
C GLU A 45 4.95 4.92 3.56
N GLN A 46 4.97 6.03 2.80
CA GLN A 46 4.32 7.28 3.20
C GLN A 46 2.80 7.13 3.31
N GLU A 47 2.18 6.38 2.41
CA GLU A 47 0.73 6.13 2.44
C GLU A 47 0.33 5.30 3.67
N LEU A 48 1.12 4.29 4.05
CA LEU A 48 0.95 3.51 5.27
C LEU A 48 1.01 4.40 6.52
N GLU A 49 2.01 5.27 6.61
CA GLU A 49 2.16 6.20 7.74
C GLU A 49 0.99 7.18 7.84
N ASN A 50 0.61 7.80 6.71
CA ASN A 50 -0.53 8.73 6.67
C ASN A 50 -1.84 8.04 7.05
N ARG A 51 -2.10 6.83 6.55
CA ARG A 51 -3.30 6.08 6.90
C ARG A 51 -3.31 5.68 8.37
N ASP A 52 -2.18 5.25 8.92
CA ASP A 52 -2.07 4.93 10.35
C ASP A 52 -2.39 6.15 11.21
N GLN A 53 -1.91 7.34 10.85
CA GLN A 53 -2.24 8.59 11.53
C GLN A 53 -3.75 8.89 11.46
N ILE A 54 -4.35 8.82 10.27
CA ILE A 54 -5.80 9.07 10.09
C ILE A 54 -6.63 8.10 10.94
N HIS A 55 -6.26 6.82 10.97
CA HIS A 55 -6.95 5.82 11.77
C HIS A 55 -6.80 6.07 13.27
N GLU A 56 -5.63 6.53 13.73
CA GLU A 56 -5.41 6.89 15.13
C GLU A 56 -6.25 8.10 15.53
N GLU A 57 -6.29 9.14 14.71
CA GLU A 57 -7.13 10.33 14.91
C GLU A 57 -8.61 9.96 14.98
N ASN A 58 -9.12 9.19 14.01
CA ASN A 58 -10.51 8.73 13.97
C ASN A 58 -10.87 7.87 15.20
N THR A 59 -9.99 6.94 15.57
CA THR A 59 -10.22 6.04 16.70
C THR A 59 -10.23 6.82 18.01
N SER A 60 -9.29 7.76 18.19
CA SER A 60 -9.22 8.62 19.37
C SER A 60 -10.46 9.51 19.52
N GLU A 61 -10.99 10.05 18.41
CA GLU A 61 -12.22 10.84 18.44
C GLU A 61 -13.43 9.99 18.85
N LEU A 62 -13.57 8.78 18.28
CA LEU A 62 -14.64 7.86 18.61
C LEU A 62 -14.57 7.38 20.07
N GLU A 63 -13.37 7.07 20.57
CA GLU A 63 -13.15 6.66 21.96
C GLU A 63 -13.45 7.82 22.92
N SER A 64 -13.05 9.05 22.60
CA SER A 64 -13.40 10.25 23.39
C SER A 64 -14.91 10.50 23.45
N LYS A 65 -15.62 10.32 22.33
CA LYS A 65 -17.09 10.40 22.29
C LYS A 65 -17.73 9.30 23.13
N LEU A 66 -17.22 8.07 23.02
CA LEU A 66 -17.69 6.94 23.80
C LEU A 66 -17.56 7.19 25.30
N ASP A 67 -16.41 7.68 25.76
CA ASP A 67 -16.17 8.02 27.16
C ASP A 67 -17.15 9.09 27.65
N TRP A 68 -17.40 10.12 26.85
CA TRP A 68 -18.38 11.16 27.16
C TRP A 68 -19.80 10.58 27.32
N TYR A 69 -20.23 9.72 26.41
CA TYR A 69 -21.56 9.08 26.49
C TYR A 69 -21.67 8.11 27.68
N LEU A 70 -20.60 7.39 28.02
CA LEU A 70 -20.56 6.51 29.18
C LEU A 70 -20.67 7.29 30.49
N ASP A 71 -19.95 8.40 30.62
CA ASP A 71 -20.05 9.27 31.80
C ASP A 71 -21.44 9.92 31.90
N ARG A 72 -22.00 10.34 30.76
CA ARG A 72 -23.36 10.86 30.69
C ARG A 72 -24.39 9.83 31.15
N LEU A 73 -24.28 8.58 30.67
CA LEU A 73 -25.15 7.46 31.04
C LEU A 73 -25.07 7.16 32.54
N ARG A 74 -23.84 7.16 33.10
CA ARG A 74 -23.63 6.95 34.54
C ARG A 74 -24.30 8.05 35.36
N THR A 75 -24.17 9.30 34.92
CA THR A 75 -24.76 10.45 35.59
C THR A 75 -26.28 10.42 35.54
N THR A 76 -26.89 10.10 34.39
CA THR A 76 -28.36 9.99 34.26
C THR A 76 -28.91 8.87 35.13
N TYR A 77 -28.23 7.72 35.20
CA TYR A 77 -28.63 6.59 36.06
C TYR A 77 -28.60 6.96 37.55
N ASN A 78 -27.60 7.72 37.99
CA ASN A 78 -27.47 8.15 39.38
C ASN A 78 -28.47 9.25 39.79
N THR A 79 -28.94 10.05 38.83
CA THR A 79 -29.76 11.25 39.10
C THR A 79 -31.26 10.97 39.01
N PHE A 80 -31.70 10.03 38.17
CA PHE A 80 -33.11 9.76 37.91
C PHE A 80 -33.47 8.30 38.23
N HIS A 81 -34.26 8.09 39.29
CA HIS A 81 -34.86 6.79 39.65
C HIS A 81 -35.94 6.30 38.64
N GLY A 82 -35.92 6.71 37.37
CA GLY A 82 -36.98 6.30 36.43
C GLY A 82 -37.07 6.97 35.05
N ALA A 83 -35.96 7.36 34.39
CA ALA A 83 -36.02 7.83 32.99
C ALA A 83 -35.53 6.73 32.04
N GLY A 84 -36.42 5.83 31.63
CA GLY A 84 -36.09 4.70 30.76
C GLY A 84 -35.72 5.10 29.32
N GLU A 85 -36.40 6.09 28.75
CA GLU A 85 -36.27 6.46 27.33
C GLU A 85 -34.92 7.15 27.02
N ASP A 86 -34.51 8.14 27.84
CA ASP A 86 -33.21 8.81 27.69
C ASP A 86 -32.02 7.86 27.92
N VAL A 87 -32.18 6.89 28.82
CA VAL A 87 -31.14 5.89 29.13
C VAL A 87 -30.98 4.90 27.97
N ASP A 88 -32.09 4.48 27.37
CA ASP A 88 -32.04 3.55 26.25
C ASP A 88 -31.50 4.22 24.97
N GLU A 89 -31.81 5.50 24.73
CA GLU A 89 -31.19 6.27 23.64
C GLU A 89 -29.66 6.41 23.82
N LEU A 90 -29.20 6.67 25.06
CA LEU A 90 -27.76 6.74 25.35
C LEU A 90 -27.07 5.39 25.13
N LYS A 91 -27.69 4.28 25.53
CA LYS A 91 -27.16 2.93 25.27
C LYS A 91 -27.08 2.63 23.78
N GLU A 92 -28.09 3.00 23.01
CA GLU A 92 -28.10 2.81 21.55
C GLU A 92 -26.94 3.58 20.90
N LYS A 93 -26.74 4.85 21.28
CA LYS A 93 -25.60 5.66 20.81
C LYS A 93 -24.25 5.04 21.17
N ILE A 94 -24.11 4.52 22.39
CA ILE A 94 -22.92 3.80 22.84
C ILE A 94 -22.68 2.54 22.00
N GLU A 95 -23.72 1.76 21.72
CA GLU A 95 -23.62 0.54 20.90
C GLU A 95 -23.18 0.86 19.46
N VAL A 96 -23.72 1.93 18.88
CA VAL A 96 -23.31 2.42 17.57
C VAL A 96 -21.82 2.80 17.57
N LEU A 97 -21.36 3.55 18.59
CA LEU A 97 -19.94 3.92 18.71
C LEU A 97 -19.02 2.69 18.82
N TYR A 98 -19.41 1.65 19.59
CA TYR A 98 -18.65 0.40 19.63
C TYR A 98 -18.59 -0.30 18.27
N LYS A 99 -19.69 -0.30 17.50
CA LYS A 99 -19.72 -0.87 16.14
C LYS A 99 -18.81 -0.08 15.20
N ASP A 100 -18.82 1.25 15.31
CA ASP A 100 -17.98 2.14 14.51
C ASP A 100 -16.50 1.94 14.81
N ILE A 101 -16.10 1.91 16.09
CA ILE A 101 -14.70 1.62 16.49
C ILE A 101 -14.25 0.25 15.95
N ARG A 102 -15.09 -0.77 16.07
CA ARG A 102 -14.76 -2.10 15.53
C ARG A 102 -14.66 -2.11 14.00
N ARG A 103 -15.49 -1.32 13.31
CA ARG A 103 -15.43 -1.17 11.86
C ARG A 103 -14.13 -0.49 11.47
N GLU A 104 -13.76 0.58 12.15
CA GLU A 104 -12.52 1.32 11.89
C GLU A 104 -11.28 0.43 12.07
N LYS A 105 -11.21 -0.33 13.16
CA LYS A 105 -10.11 -1.30 13.39
C LYS A 105 -10.01 -2.37 12.30
N ARG A 106 -11.16 -2.85 11.77
CA ARG A 106 -11.17 -3.82 10.65
C ARG A 106 -10.75 -3.18 9.34
N ASN A 107 -11.17 -1.94 9.07
CA ASN A 107 -10.78 -1.20 7.87
C ASN A 107 -9.27 -0.97 7.88
N ARG A 108 -8.71 -0.45 8.98
CA ARG A 108 -7.26 -0.30 9.15
C ARG A 108 -6.50 -1.59 8.85
N TRP A 109 -6.98 -2.72 9.38
CA TRP A 109 -6.32 -4.00 9.14
C TRP A 109 -6.34 -4.38 7.66
N ARG A 110 -7.47 -4.20 6.96
CA ARG A 110 -7.58 -4.49 5.52
C ARG A 110 -6.68 -3.59 4.69
N ASP A 111 -6.75 -2.29 4.92
CA ASP A 111 -5.95 -1.28 4.22
C ASP A 111 -4.45 -1.57 4.38
N ARG A 112 -4.04 -1.89 5.61
CA ARG A 112 -2.66 -2.28 5.89
C ARG A 112 -2.25 -3.57 5.17
N GLN A 113 -3.10 -4.59 5.15
CA GLN A 113 -2.79 -5.84 4.44
C GLN A 113 -2.70 -5.64 2.92
N GLU A 114 -3.51 -4.75 2.35
CA GLU A 114 -3.47 -4.41 0.93
C GLU A 114 -2.16 -3.74 0.56
N LEU A 115 -1.77 -2.69 1.29
CA LEU A 115 -0.52 -1.96 1.05
C LEU A 115 0.73 -2.80 1.38
N GLU A 116 0.68 -3.65 2.41
CA GLU A 116 1.78 -4.58 2.71
C GLU A 116 1.96 -5.63 1.60
N ARG A 117 0.88 -6.04 0.94
CA ARG A 117 0.94 -6.97 -0.20
C ARG A 117 1.59 -6.29 -1.41
N GLU A 118 1.14 -5.09 -1.76
CA GLU A 118 1.71 -4.29 -2.84
C GLU A 118 3.21 -4.02 -2.61
N ARG A 119 3.59 -3.69 -1.37
CA ARG A 119 5.01 -3.55 -0.98
C ARG A 119 5.82 -4.83 -1.22
N ARG A 120 5.27 -6.01 -0.93
CA ARG A 120 5.96 -7.29 -1.18
C ARG A 120 6.08 -7.59 -2.67
N GLU A 121 5.06 -7.25 -3.46
CA GLU A 121 5.07 -7.40 -4.91
C GLU A 121 6.19 -6.54 -5.53
N LEU A 122 6.27 -5.24 -5.16
CA LEU A 122 7.34 -4.36 -5.64
C LEU A 122 8.74 -4.80 -5.20
N LEU A 123 8.90 -5.28 -3.95
CA LEU A 123 10.20 -5.79 -3.50
C LEU A 123 10.65 -7.00 -4.30
N LYS A 124 9.70 -7.89 -4.66
CA LYS A 124 9.99 -9.05 -5.49
C LYS A 124 10.37 -8.64 -6.91
N GLU A 125 9.70 -7.64 -7.48
CA GLU A 125 10.05 -7.09 -8.80
C GLU A 125 11.46 -6.47 -8.80
N ILE A 126 11.85 -5.79 -7.72
CA ILE A 126 13.22 -5.27 -7.57
C ILE A 126 14.24 -6.41 -7.49
N GLU A 127 13.96 -7.45 -6.69
CA GLU A 127 14.84 -8.61 -6.54
C GLU A 127 15.00 -9.36 -7.87
N GLU A 128 13.93 -9.54 -8.64
CA GLU A 128 13.98 -10.16 -9.97
C GLU A 128 14.85 -9.35 -10.95
N LEU A 129 14.75 -8.02 -10.93
CA LEU A 129 15.61 -7.15 -11.74
C LEU A 129 17.09 -7.28 -11.33
N GLU A 130 17.38 -7.39 -10.03
CA GLU A 130 18.75 -7.60 -9.55
C GLU A 130 19.32 -8.97 -9.94
N GLU A 131 18.50 -10.03 -9.89
CA GLU A 131 18.89 -11.37 -10.33
C GLU A 131 19.18 -11.44 -11.83
N ASP A 132 18.36 -10.77 -12.65
CA ASP A 132 18.55 -10.68 -14.10
C ASP A 132 19.88 -9.95 -14.43
N THR A 133 20.19 -8.83 -13.76
CA THR A 133 21.47 -8.13 -13.93
C THR A 133 22.67 -9.01 -13.58
N ILE A 134 22.58 -9.83 -12.52
CA ILE A 134 23.67 -10.75 -12.13
C ILE A 134 23.82 -11.89 -13.14
N SER A 135 22.71 -12.39 -13.68
CA SER A 135 22.73 -13.44 -14.71
C SER A 135 23.31 -12.95 -16.03
N ASP A 136 23.09 -11.68 -16.39
CA ASP A 136 23.65 -11.06 -17.60
C ASP A 136 25.18 -10.81 -17.49
N LEU A 137 25.73 -10.77 -16.27
CA LEU A 137 27.16 -10.51 -15.99
C LEU A 137 28.04 -11.78 -15.87
N LEU A 138 27.47 -13.00 -15.89
CA LEU A 138 28.15 -14.29 -15.64
C LEU A 138 28.31 -15.16 -16.90
#